data_AF-A0A699Z191-F1
#
_entry.id   AF-A0A699Z191-F1
#
_cell.length_a   1.000
_cell.length_b   1.000
_cell.length_c   1.000
_cell.angle_alpha   90.00
_cell.angle_beta   90.00
_cell.angle_gamma   90.00
#
_symmetry.space_group_name_H-M   'P 1'
#
loop_
_entity.id
_entity.type
_entity.pdbx_description
1 polymer ?
#
loop_
_entity_poly.entity_id
_entity_poly.type
_entity_poly.pdbx_seq_one_letter_code
_entity_poly.pdbx_strand_id
1 'polypeptide(L)'
;FDAFKLSEVSGGRPLSLLSFALFKRCDIVTKWQLHEHKLVKFLMKIEDGYPKNPYHNRVHAADVLQSLHVLVVRGGLINFGYCDEVGLVSCYLSSIIHDYEHKGVNNDYLIRVSDSLAVLYNDRQVTPLIFPSPMENHHLAASFHLINSDEYNWMPKVR
;
A
#
# COMPACT_ATOMS: atom_id res chain seq x y z
N PHE A 1 4.55 -13.66 -13.44
CA PHE A 1 4.05 -13.65 -12.05
C PHE A 1 2.55 -13.89 -12.14
N ASP A 2 1.97 -14.67 -11.24
CA ASP A 2 0.54 -14.96 -11.22
C ASP A 2 0.00 -14.63 -9.83
N ALA A 3 -0.68 -13.49 -9.72
CA ALA A 3 -1.21 -12.98 -8.46
C ALA A 3 -2.34 -13.85 -7.90
N PHE A 4 -3.15 -14.45 -8.78
CA PHE A 4 -4.23 -15.36 -8.37
C PHE A 4 -3.64 -16.65 -7.81
N LYS A 5 -2.64 -17.23 -8.50
CA LYS A 5 -1.97 -18.42 -8.00
C LYS A 5 -1.27 -18.17 -6.68
N LEU A 6 -0.64 -17.00 -6.52
CA LEU A 6 -0.06 -16.58 -5.24
C LEU A 6 -1.11 -16.52 -4.13
N SER A 7 -2.29 -15.98 -4.41
CA SER A 7 -3.41 -15.92 -3.46
C SER A 7 -3.83 -17.31 -3.00
N GLU A 8 -3.96 -18.27 -3.92
CA GLU A 8 -4.29 -19.67 -3.59
C GLU A 8 -3.25 -20.29 -2.66
N VAL A 9 -1.96 -20.26 -3.05
CA VAL A 9 -0.90 -20.97 -2.30
C VAL A 9 -0.53 -20.30 -0.98
N SER A 10 -0.86 -19.02 -0.82
CA SER A 10 -0.67 -18.27 0.43
C SER A 10 -1.84 -18.39 1.41
N GLY A 11 -2.90 -19.14 1.07
CA GLY A 11 -4.10 -19.22 1.91
C GLY A 11 -4.88 -17.91 1.96
N GLY A 12 -4.91 -17.15 0.86
CA GLY A 12 -5.58 -15.86 0.75
C GLY A 12 -4.82 -14.69 1.38
N ARG A 13 -3.48 -14.82 1.48
CA ARG A 13 -2.53 -13.82 2.00
C ARG A 13 -1.49 -13.36 0.97
N PRO A 14 -1.85 -13.06 -0.29
CA PRO A 14 -0.86 -12.73 -1.32
C PRO A 14 -0.08 -11.45 -1.03
N LEU A 15 -0.73 -10.43 -0.47
CA LEU A 15 -0.12 -9.11 -0.30
C LEU A 15 0.92 -9.13 0.83
N SER A 16 0.55 -9.62 2.02
CA SER A 16 1.47 -9.63 3.16
C SER A 16 2.67 -10.54 2.91
N LEU A 17 2.45 -11.73 2.34
CA LEU A 17 3.51 -12.67 1.99
C LEU A 17 4.49 -12.07 0.97
N LEU A 18 3.98 -11.52 -0.13
CA LEU A 18 4.81 -10.93 -1.17
C LEU A 18 5.59 -9.73 -0.64
N SER A 19 4.92 -8.83 0.09
CA SER A 19 5.54 -7.64 0.68
C SER A 19 6.71 -8.04 1.54
N PHE A 20 6.51 -8.95 2.48
CA PHE A 20 7.56 -9.39 3.38
C PHE A 20 8.72 -10.06 2.63
N ALA A 21 8.42 -10.91 1.64
CA ALA A 21 9.43 -11.56 0.81
C ALA A 21 10.26 -10.55 0.00
N LEU A 22 9.66 -9.48 -0.52
CA LEU A 22 10.37 -8.44 -1.26
C LEU A 22 11.24 -7.57 -0.35
N PHE A 23 10.74 -7.20 0.84
CA PHE A 23 11.54 -6.49 1.85
C PHE A 23 12.78 -7.30 2.25
N LYS A 24 12.64 -8.62 2.43
CA LYS A 24 13.76 -9.54 2.70
C LYS A 24 14.68 -9.70 1.50
N ARG A 25 14.14 -9.90 0.30
CA ARG A 25 14.94 -10.10 -0.94
C ARG A 25 15.77 -8.86 -1.29
N CYS A 26 15.28 -7.66 -0.99
CA CYS A 26 16.01 -6.41 -1.20
C CYS A 26 16.89 -6.02 0.01
N ASP A 27 17.00 -6.88 1.03
CA ASP A 27 17.79 -6.69 2.25
C ASP A 27 17.41 -5.42 3.07
N ILE A 28 16.20 -4.90 2.85
CA ILE A 28 15.71 -3.69 3.52
C ILE A 28 15.57 -3.93 5.04
N VAL A 29 15.04 -5.10 5.42
CA VAL A 29 14.82 -5.44 6.84
C VAL A 29 16.12 -5.37 7.63
N THR A 30 17.20 -5.93 7.10
CA THR A 30 18.51 -5.96 7.76
C THR A 30 19.16 -4.59 7.74
N LYS A 31 19.28 -3.96 6.55
CA LYS A 31 19.97 -2.68 6.38
C LYS A 31 19.36 -1.57 7.24
N TRP A 32 18.04 -1.52 7.30
CA TRP A 32 17.31 -0.47 8.03
C TRP A 32 16.94 -0.90 9.45
N GLN A 33 17.36 -2.09 9.89
CA GLN A 33 17.09 -2.62 11.23
C GLN A 33 15.61 -2.56 11.59
N LEU A 34 14.74 -2.96 10.64
CA LEU A 34 13.29 -2.89 10.83
C LEU A 34 12.85 -3.86 11.92
N HIS A 35 11.83 -3.47 12.69
CA HIS A 35 11.18 -4.36 13.64
C HIS A 35 10.32 -5.40 12.91
N GLU A 36 10.94 -6.53 12.53
CA GLU A 36 10.34 -7.58 11.68
C GLU A 36 8.95 -8.03 12.12
N HIS A 37 8.76 -8.29 13.42
CA HIS A 37 7.46 -8.69 13.97
C HIS A 37 6.39 -7.61 13.78
N LYS A 38 6.74 -6.33 14.00
CA LYS A 38 5.81 -5.20 13.78
C LYS A 38 5.52 -5.01 12.29
N LEU A 39 6.51 -5.24 11.42
CA LEU A 39 6.33 -5.19 9.97
C LEU A 39 5.32 -6.25 9.52
N VAL A 40 5.47 -7.50 9.95
CA VAL A 40 4.53 -8.58 9.62
C VAL A 40 3.12 -8.25 10.11
N LYS A 41 2.98 -7.77 11.37
CA LYS A 41 1.69 -7.32 11.91
C LYS A 41 1.06 -6.21 11.06
N PHE A 42 1.83 -5.19 10.68
CA PHE A 42 1.36 -4.10 9.83
C PHE A 42 0.87 -4.63 8.47
N LEU A 43 1.67 -5.45 7.80
CA LEU A 43 1.33 -6.01 6.49
C LEU A 43 0.06 -6.88 6.53
N MET A 44 -0.09 -7.71 7.57
CA MET A 44 -1.30 -8.51 7.76
C MET A 44 -2.52 -7.63 8.03
N LYS A 45 -2.36 -6.58 8.86
CA LYS A 45 -3.45 -5.63 9.18
C LYS A 45 -3.89 -4.85 7.94
N ILE A 46 -2.96 -4.41 7.11
CA ILE A 46 -3.25 -3.77 5.82
C ILE A 46 -4.02 -4.73 4.91
N GLU A 47 -3.54 -5.97 4.76
CA GLU A 47 -4.21 -6.96 3.91
C GLU A 47 -5.62 -7.33 4.39
N ASP A 48 -5.87 -7.33 5.70
CA ASP A 48 -7.19 -7.55 6.29
C ASP A 48 -8.17 -6.40 5.96
N GLY A 49 -7.68 -5.17 5.82
CA GLY A 49 -8.52 -4.03 5.43
C GLY A 49 -8.82 -3.96 3.93
N TYR A 50 -8.23 -4.82 3.10
CA TYR A 50 -8.67 -4.97 1.71
C TYR A 50 -9.98 -5.80 1.65
N PRO A 51 -11.11 -5.19 1.26
CA PRO A 51 -12.39 -5.89 1.21
C PRO A 51 -12.46 -6.84 0.00
N LYS A 52 -13.47 -7.71 0.01
CA LYS A 52 -13.74 -8.67 -1.07
C LYS A 52 -14.41 -8.03 -2.29
N ASN A 53 -13.89 -6.89 -2.73
CA ASN A 53 -14.32 -6.27 -3.98
C ASN A 53 -13.90 -7.15 -5.17
N PRO A 54 -14.63 -7.11 -6.30
CA PRO A 54 -14.24 -7.85 -7.50
C PRO A 54 -12.84 -7.47 -8.02
N TYR A 55 -12.40 -6.22 -7.83
CA TYR A 55 -11.12 -5.71 -8.33
C TYR A 55 -10.22 -5.11 -7.24
N HIS A 56 -10.61 -3.98 -6.61
CA HIS A 56 -9.81 -3.31 -5.56
C HIS A 56 -9.77 -4.14 -4.25
N ASN A 57 -8.97 -5.20 -4.28
CA ASN A 57 -8.80 -6.21 -3.24
C ASN A 57 -7.31 -6.54 -3.07
N ARG A 58 -6.99 -7.42 -2.11
CA ARG A 58 -5.60 -7.78 -1.78
C ARG A 58 -4.81 -8.41 -2.93
N VAL A 59 -5.48 -9.07 -3.88
CA VAL A 59 -4.81 -9.67 -5.05
C VAL A 59 -4.34 -8.57 -5.99
N HIS A 60 -5.18 -7.57 -6.24
CA HIS A 60 -4.82 -6.37 -7.03
C HIS A 60 -3.64 -5.63 -6.41
N ALA A 61 -3.67 -5.38 -5.09
CA ALA A 61 -2.55 -4.73 -4.41
C ALA A 61 -1.24 -5.53 -4.53
N ALA A 62 -1.31 -6.87 -4.43
CA ALA A 62 -0.14 -7.72 -4.63
C ALA A 62 0.41 -7.67 -6.06
N ASP A 63 -0.48 -7.57 -7.06
CA ASP A 63 -0.11 -7.43 -8.47
C ASP A 63 0.57 -6.09 -8.76
N VAL A 64 0.03 -4.99 -8.22
CA VAL A 64 0.64 -3.65 -8.32
C VAL A 64 2.01 -3.62 -7.67
N LEU A 65 2.15 -4.18 -6.45
CA LEU A 65 3.44 -4.29 -5.76
C LEU A 65 4.46 -5.08 -6.58
N GLN A 66 4.07 -6.22 -7.14
CA GLN A 66 4.97 -7.03 -7.94
C GLN A 66 5.38 -6.33 -9.23
N SER A 67 4.44 -5.68 -9.91
CA SER A 67 4.70 -4.91 -11.13
C SER A 67 5.67 -3.76 -10.86
N LEU A 68 5.47 -3.04 -9.77
CA LEU A 68 6.36 -1.95 -9.36
C LEU A 68 7.76 -2.46 -8.99
N HIS A 69 7.86 -3.61 -8.32
CA HIS A 69 9.15 -4.27 -8.09
C HIS A 69 9.88 -4.60 -9.40
N VAL A 70 9.18 -5.14 -10.40
CA VAL A 70 9.78 -5.42 -11.71
C VAL A 70 10.27 -4.12 -12.34
N LEU A 71 9.46 -3.06 -12.35
CA LEU A 71 9.83 -1.79 -12.96
C LEU A 71 11.05 -1.15 -12.28
N VAL A 72 11.05 -1.07 -10.95
CA VAL A 72 12.10 -0.36 -10.19
C VAL A 72 13.38 -1.18 -10.11
N VAL A 73 13.29 -2.48 -9.81
CA VAL A 73 14.46 -3.34 -9.55
C VAL A 73 14.94 -4.02 -10.83
N ARG A 74 14.05 -4.67 -11.58
CA ARG A 74 14.44 -5.43 -12.78
C ARG A 74 14.56 -4.55 -14.03
N GLY A 75 13.74 -3.51 -14.13
CA GLY A 75 13.79 -2.49 -15.18
C GLY A 75 14.99 -1.56 -15.05
N GLY A 76 15.72 -1.64 -13.92
CA GLY A 76 17.02 -1.01 -13.75
C GLY A 76 17.00 0.40 -13.16
N LEU A 77 15.86 0.93 -12.69
CA LEU A 77 15.83 2.27 -12.10
C LEU A 77 16.79 2.42 -10.92
N ILE A 78 16.94 1.39 -10.09
CA ILE A 78 17.96 1.36 -9.02
C ILE A 78 19.36 1.27 -9.63
N ASN A 79 19.57 0.36 -10.60
CA ASN A 79 20.89 0.12 -11.19
C ASN A 79 21.45 1.35 -11.92
N PHE A 80 20.57 2.18 -12.50
CA PHE A 80 20.93 3.43 -13.16
C PHE A 80 20.96 4.64 -12.20
N GLY A 81 20.68 4.44 -10.91
CA GLY A 81 20.71 5.51 -9.90
C GLY A 81 19.53 6.48 -9.94
N TYR A 82 18.44 6.14 -10.64
CA TYR A 82 17.21 6.96 -10.67
C TYR A 82 16.32 6.73 -9.45
N CYS A 83 16.56 5.66 -8.69
CA CYS A 83 15.82 5.32 -7.48
C CYS A 83 16.80 4.82 -6.41
N ASP A 84 16.80 5.45 -5.25
CA ASP A 84 17.59 5.05 -4.09
C ASP A 84 16.79 4.09 -3.18
N GLU A 85 17.39 3.68 -2.05
CA GLU A 85 16.73 2.76 -1.12
C GLU A 85 15.46 3.36 -0.50
N VAL A 86 15.46 4.68 -0.24
CA VAL A 86 14.28 5.38 0.27
C VAL A 86 13.17 5.39 -0.76
N GLY A 87 13.50 5.65 -2.02
CA GLY A 87 12.59 5.54 -3.16
C GLY A 87 12.02 4.12 -3.28
N LEU A 88 12.84 3.08 -3.15
CA LEU A 88 12.37 1.69 -3.21
C LEU A 88 11.36 1.37 -2.09
N VAL A 89 11.69 1.72 -0.84
CA VAL A 89 10.78 1.50 0.30
C VAL A 89 9.49 2.31 0.13
N SER A 90 9.59 3.54 -0.37
CA SER A 90 8.43 4.40 -0.66
C SER A 90 7.54 3.81 -1.76
N CYS A 91 8.14 3.28 -2.82
CA CYS A 91 7.44 2.56 -3.89
C CYS A 91 6.68 1.35 -3.34
N TYR A 92 7.36 0.50 -2.56
CA TYR A 92 6.70 -0.66 -1.95
C TYR A 92 5.57 -0.24 -1.02
N LEU A 93 5.84 0.65 -0.06
CA LEU A 93 4.83 1.11 0.88
C LEU A 93 3.62 1.71 0.16
N SER A 94 3.84 2.58 -0.83
CA SER A 94 2.78 3.16 -1.67
C SER A 94 1.94 2.07 -2.34
N SER A 95 2.55 1.13 -3.04
CA SER A 95 1.82 0.04 -3.71
C SER A 95 1.01 -0.84 -2.75
N ILE A 96 1.53 -1.08 -1.54
CA ILE A 96 0.89 -1.91 -0.52
C ILE A 96 -0.38 -1.24 0.04
N ILE A 97 -0.39 0.09 0.14
CA ILE A 97 -1.47 0.83 0.81
C ILE A 97 -2.43 1.53 -0.15
N HIS A 98 -2.12 1.62 -1.45
CA HIS A 98 -2.77 2.57 -2.37
C HIS A 98 -4.29 2.42 -2.52
N ASP A 99 -4.84 1.26 -2.13
CA ASP A 99 -6.28 0.92 -2.22
C ASP A 99 -6.80 0.35 -0.87
N TYR A 100 -6.12 0.64 0.24
CA TYR A 100 -6.47 0.13 1.56
C TYR A 100 -7.88 0.58 2.01
N GLU A 101 -8.77 -0.33 2.39
CA GLU A 101 -10.18 -0.04 2.73
C GLU A 101 -11.04 0.52 1.57
N HIS A 102 -10.70 0.18 0.31
CA HIS A 102 -11.43 0.66 -0.86
C HIS A 102 -12.93 0.28 -0.87
N LYS A 103 -13.86 1.25 -1.02
CA LYS A 103 -15.33 1.02 -0.96
C LYS A 103 -15.92 0.27 -2.15
N GLY A 104 -15.15 0.11 -3.22
CA GLY A 104 -15.57 -0.60 -4.43
C GLY A 104 -16.36 0.26 -5.42
N VAL A 105 -16.45 1.56 -5.16
CA VAL A 105 -17.09 2.58 -6.01
C VAL A 105 -16.09 3.70 -6.29
N ASN A 106 -16.33 4.49 -7.33
CA ASN A 106 -15.45 5.62 -7.66
C ASN A 106 -15.72 6.86 -6.78
N ASN A 107 -14.79 7.81 -6.80
CA ASN A 107 -14.90 9.06 -6.05
C ASN A 107 -16.15 9.88 -6.41
N ASP A 108 -16.53 9.91 -7.69
CA ASP A 108 -17.74 10.60 -8.16
C ASP A 108 -19.00 10.07 -7.47
N TYR A 109 -19.10 8.75 -7.29
CA TYR A 109 -20.22 8.14 -6.58
C TYR A 109 -20.27 8.62 -5.13
N LEU A 110 -19.13 8.58 -4.42
CA LEU A 110 -19.03 9.01 -3.01
C LEU A 110 -19.45 10.47 -2.83
N ILE A 111 -19.04 11.34 -3.75
CA ILE A 111 -19.42 12.76 -3.75
C ILE A 111 -20.93 12.92 -3.95
N ARG A 112 -21.50 12.24 -4.96
CA ARG A 112 -22.93 12.34 -5.28
C ARG A 112 -23.85 11.87 -4.15
N VAL A 113 -23.42 10.87 -3.39
CA VAL A 113 -24.20 10.35 -2.25
C VAL A 113 -23.85 11.02 -0.92
N SER A 114 -22.98 12.04 -0.94
CA SER A 114 -22.49 12.73 0.26
C SER A 114 -21.94 11.77 1.31
N ASP A 115 -21.17 10.79 0.85
CA ASP A 115 -20.51 9.82 1.72
C ASP A 115 -19.61 10.53 2.75
N SER A 116 -19.49 9.96 3.95
CA SER A 116 -18.69 10.56 5.03
C SER A 116 -17.24 10.83 4.64
N LEU A 117 -16.64 10.01 3.77
CA LEU A 117 -15.28 10.24 3.28
C LEU A 117 -15.22 11.43 2.31
N ALA A 118 -16.25 11.62 1.47
CA ALA A 118 -16.33 12.79 0.60
C ALA A 118 -16.49 14.08 1.40
N VAL A 119 -17.27 14.05 2.49
CA VAL A 119 -17.39 15.18 3.41
C VAL A 119 -16.07 15.43 4.16
N LEU A 120 -15.43 14.38 4.67
CA LEU A 120 -14.18 14.48 5.44
C LEU A 120 -13.02 15.03 4.62
N TYR A 121 -12.86 14.55 3.38
CA TYR A 121 -11.77 14.94 2.49
C TYR A 121 -12.12 16.11 1.56
N ASN A 122 -13.15 16.87 1.92
CA ASN A 122 -13.59 18.08 1.24
C ASN A 122 -13.85 17.85 -0.25
N ASP A 123 -15.07 17.38 -0.53
CA ASP A 123 -15.79 17.34 -1.81
C ASP A 123 -15.61 18.55 -2.77
N ARG A 124 -14.96 19.64 -2.36
CA ARG A 124 -14.77 20.86 -3.14
C ARG A 124 -13.49 20.83 -3.95
N GLN A 125 -13.66 20.94 -5.27
CA GLN A 125 -12.65 21.53 -6.15
C GLN A 125 -12.33 22.94 -5.63
N VAL A 126 -11.27 23.08 -4.84
CA VAL A 126 -10.77 24.39 -4.40
C VAL A 126 -10.27 25.20 -5.60
N THR A 127 -9.85 24.50 -6.67
CA THR A 127 -9.48 25.07 -7.97
C THR A 127 -9.83 24.08 -9.10
N PRO A 128 -10.02 24.55 -10.35
CA PRO A 128 -10.31 23.70 -11.51
C PRO A 128 -9.18 22.71 -11.89
N LEU A 129 -8.07 22.70 -11.16
CA LEU A 129 -6.92 21.82 -11.39
C LEU A 129 -6.82 20.66 -10.38
N ILE A 130 -7.67 20.63 -9.34
CA ILE A 130 -7.64 19.59 -8.30
C ILE A 130 -8.95 18.81 -8.34
N PHE A 131 -8.88 17.56 -8.79
CA PHE A 131 -9.99 16.62 -8.71
C PHE A 131 -10.06 16.04 -7.28
N PRO A 132 -11.23 16.06 -6.63
CA PRO A 132 -11.39 15.49 -5.30
C PRO A 132 -11.14 13.98 -5.35
N SER A 133 -10.29 13.50 -4.44
CA SER A 133 -9.88 12.10 -4.33
C SER A 133 -10.10 11.54 -2.92
N PRO A 134 -11.36 11.45 -2.43
CA PRO A 134 -11.63 10.98 -1.07
C PRO A 134 -11.02 9.62 -0.75
N MET A 135 -11.05 8.69 -1.71
CA MET A 135 -10.49 7.35 -1.52
C MET A 135 -8.97 7.40 -1.36
N GLU A 136 -8.25 8.09 -2.23
CA GLU A 136 -6.79 8.18 -2.21
C GLU A 136 -6.29 8.87 -0.92
N ASN A 137 -7.00 9.89 -0.45
CA ASN A 137 -6.71 10.52 0.84
C ASN A 137 -6.99 9.56 2.01
N HIS A 138 -8.08 8.78 1.95
CA HIS A 138 -8.41 7.77 2.95
C HIS A 138 -7.35 6.67 3.05
N HIS A 139 -6.97 6.09 1.91
CA HIS A 139 -5.94 5.05 1.79
C HIS A 139 -4.65 5.45 2.52
N LEU A 140 -4.22 6.69 2.26
CA LEU A 140 -3.04 7.28 2.89
C LEU A 140 -3.26 7.48 4.39
N ALA A 141 -4.29 8.24 4.78
CA ALA A 141 -4.52 8.62 6.16
C ALA A 141 -4.72 7.42 7.09
N ALA A 142 -5.52 6.43 6.68
CA ALA A 142 -5.79 5.24 7.47
C ALA A 142 -4.53 4.37 7.65
N SER A 143 -3.71 4.24 6.61
CA SER A 143 -2.46 3.47 6.68
C SER A 143 -1.40 4.15 7.55
N PHE A 144 -1.28 5.48 7.46
CA PHE A 144 -0.40 6.25 8.33
C PHE A 144 -0.90 6.31 9.77
N HIS A 145 -2.21 6.22 10.01
CA HIS A 145 -2.73 6.04 11.36
C HIS A 145 -2.23 4.73 11.98
N LEU A 146 -2.26 3.62 11.22
CA LEU A 146 -1.71 2.34 11.69
C LEU A 146 -0.22 2.43 11.99
N ILE A 147 0.59 2.93 11.04
CA ILE A 147 2.06 2.97 11.20
C ILE A 147 2.51 3.81 12.41
N ASN A 148 1.71 4.80 12.83
CA ASN A 148 2.01 5.66 13.97
C ASN A 148 1.64 5.03 15.33
N SER A 149 0.89 3.93 15.34
CA SER A 149 0.64 3.18 16.57
C SER A 149 1.84 2.31 16.95
N ASP A 150 2.10 2.13 18.25
CA ASP A 150 3.25 1.33 18.69
C ASP A 150 3.18 -0.13 18.20
N GLU A 151 1.98 -0.70 18.07
CA GLU A 151 1.81 -2.08 17.61
C GLU A 151 2.31 -2.31 16.17
N TYR A 152 2.10 -1.33 15.28
CA TYR A 152 2.39 -1.46 13.85
C TYR A 152 3.57 -0.59 13.39
N ASN A 153 4.17 0.23 14.25
CA ASN A 153 5.35 1.01 13.91
C ASN A 153 6.59 0.11 13.75
N TRP A 154 6.87 -0.26 12.50
CA TRP A 154 7.96 -1.15 12.13
C TRP A 154 9.28 -0.44 11.86
N MET A 155 9.28 0.90 11.78
CA MET A 155 10.49 1.69 11.62
C MET A 155 11.25 1.75 12.95
N PRO A 156 12.60 1.69 12.93
CA PRO A 156 13.37 1.94 14.13
C PRO A 156 13.08 3.38 14.62
N LYS A 157 13.12 3.58 15.94
CA LYS A 157 13.06 4.93 16.50
C LYS A 157 14.28 5.70 15.99
N VAL A 158 14.05 6.69 15.14
CA VAL A 158 15.07 7.69 14.80
C VAL A 158 15.39 8.43 16.09
N ARG A 159 16.62 8.31 16.57
CA ARG A 159 17.14 9.10 17.69
C ARG A 159 17.55 10.47 17.20
#